data_AF-A0A059WGP1-F1
#
_entry.id   AF-A0A059WGP1-F1
#
_cell.length_a   1.000
_cell.length_b   1.000
_cell.length_c   1.000
_cell.angle_alpha   90.00
_cell.angle_beta   90.00
_cell.angle_gamma   90.00
#
_symmetry.space_group_name_H-M   'P 1'
#
loop_
_entity.id
_entity.type
_entity.pdbx_description
1 polymer ?
#
loop_
_entity_poly.entity_id
_entity_poly.type
_entity_poly.pdbx_seq_one_letter_code
_entity_poly.pdbx_strand_id
1 'polypeptide(L)'
;MRDFRYSMAAALVTGIALFAVGCSGGGADSFKDGSTEGAGVSGQGKKDDDAYKYRQCLRDNGVKVEEPKAGQAAGIEVKDEKAFKKARQACKDLPGAGKEMSQEEQEKALDQAVKFAKCMREQGVDMPDPQLRDGSLSVAAGGGPDVSKEKMEKAQKACSDQHGE
;
A
#
# COMPACT_ATOMS: atom_id res chain seq x y z
N MET A 1 -7.88 -45.16 -37.11
CA MET A 1 -7.20 -46.42 -37.50
C MET A 1 -6.33 -46.13 -38.71
N ARG A 2 -5.01 -45.98 -38.50
CA ARG A 2 -3.97 -46.06 -39.52
C ARG A 2 -2.67 -46.35 -38.78
N ASP A 3 -2.56 -47.62 -38.43
CA ASP A 3 -1.34 -48.27 -37.98
C ASP A 3 -0.44 -48.61 -39.18
N PHE A 4 0.80 -48.95 -38.83
CA PHE A 4 1.89 -49.55 -39.61
C PHE A 4 2.86 -48.62 -40.33
N ARG A 5 4.20 -48.77 -40.23
CA ARG A 5 5.17 -49.33 -39.26
C ARG A 5 6.51 -49.36 -40.04
N TYR A 6 7.58 -48.89 -39.40
CA TYR A 6 8.99 -49.32 -39.54
C TYR A 6 9.78 -49.05 -40.84
N SER A 7 10.91 -48.36 -40.67
CA SER A 7 12.21 -48.86 -41.14
C SER A 7 13.34 -48.40 -40.21
N MET A 8 14.20 -49.36 -39.89
CA MET A 8 15.25 -49.39 -38.85
C MET A 8 16.58 -48.75 -39.31
N ALA A 9 17.51 -48.66 -38.34
CA ALA A 9 18.99 -48.63 -38.42
C ALA A 9 19.65 -47.23 -38.39
N ALA A 10 20.79 -46.98 -37.72
CA ALA A 10 21.59 -47.69 -36.72
C ALA A 10 22.69 -46.73 -36.18
N ALA A 11 23.06 -46.90 -34.89
CA ALA A 11 24.38 -46.72 -34.24
C ALA A 11 25.24 -45.43 -34.38
N LEU A 12 25.61 -44.84 -33.22
CA LEU A 12 26.98 -44.68 -32.63
C LEU A 12 26.88 -43.74 -31.38
N VAL A 13 26.94 -44.22 -30.12
CA VAL A 13 28.14 -44.42 -29.27
C VAL A 13 28.85 -43.08 -28.98
N THR A 14 29.11 -42.55 -27.77
CA THR A 14 29.03 -42.93 -26.34
C THR A 14 29.42 -41.69 -25.50
N GLY A 15 28.92 -41.54 -24.26
CA GLY A 15 29.45 -40.52 -23.32
C GLY A 15 28.78 -40.42 -21.94
N ILE A 16 28.88 -41.47 -21.11
CA ILE A 16 29.13 -41.50 -19.65
C ILE A 16 28.33 -40.50 -18.77
N ALA A 17 27.22 -40.86 -18.10
CA ALA A 17 27.04 -41.68 -16.88
C ALA A 17 27.56 -41.05 -15.56
N LEU A 18 26.66 -40.72 -14.61
CA LEU A 18 26.81 -40.97 -13.16
C LEU A 18 25.43 -41.04 -12.44
N PHE A 19 25.13 -42.23 -11.89
CA PHE A 19 24.50 -42.61 -10.59
C PHE A 19 23.39 -41.73 -9.95
N ALA A 20 22.38 -42.23 -9.22
CA ALA A 20 21.91 -43.57 -8.88
C ALA A 20 20.50 -43.45 -8.24
N VAL A 21 19.83 -44.60 -8.27
CA VAL A 21 18.52 -45.00 -7.75
C VAL A 21 18.14 -44.54 -6.32
N GLY A 22 16.85 -44.26 -6.15
CA GLY A 22 16.13 -44.27 -4.88
C GLY A 22 14.62 -44.27 -5.09
N CYS A 23 13.98 -45.43 -4.90
CA CYS A 23 12.52 -45.63 -4.93
C CYS A 23 12.01 -45.67 -3.47
N SER A 24 10.97 -44.92 -3.11
CA SER A 24 9.95 -45.30 -2.09
C SER A 24 8.97 -44.15 -1.80
N GLY A 25 7.68 -44.46 -1.77
CA GLY A 25 6.74 -43.87 -0.79
C GLY A 25 5.95 -42.63 -1.20
N GLY A 26 4.62 -42.79 -1.33
CA GLY A 26 3.68 -41.68 -1.18
C GLY A 26 3.48 -41.28 0.29
N GLY A 27 2.82 -40.14 0.52
CA GLY A 27 2.38 -39.71 1.84
C GLY A 27 2.61 -38.22 2.09
N ALA A 28 1.58 -37.57 2.60
CA ALA A 28 1.48 -36.15 2.87
C ALA A 28 2.28 -35.70 4.12
N ASP A 29 2.29 -34.38 4.29
CA ASP A 29 2.42 -33.60 5.54
C ASP A 29 3.76 -32.93 5.90
N SER A 30 3.73 -31.59 5.73
CA SER A 30 4.07 -30.56 6.73
C SER A 30 5.48 -30.49 7.36
N PHE A 31 6.27 -29.52 6.89
CA PHE A 31 7.27 -28.73 7.64
C PHE A 31 7.16 -27.29 7.12
N LYS A 32 6.64 -26.27 7.83
CA LYS A 32 7.07 -25.56 9.06
C LYS A 32 8.51 -25.03 9.03
N ASP A 33 8.57 -23.69 9.09
CA ASP A 33 9.70 -22.79 9.37
C ASP A 33 10.73 -22.64 8.24
N GLY A 34 11.12 -21.45 7.75
CA GLY A 34 10.88 -20.10 8.20
C GLY A 34 11.85 -19.17 7.45
N SER A 35 11.34 -18.01 7.04
CA SER A 35 12.07 -16.78 6.69
C SER A 35 12.90 -16.66 5.41
N THR A 36 12.55 -15.58 4.69
CA THR A 36 13.40 -14.69 3.88
C THR A 36 13.67 -15.08 2.43
N GLU A 37 12.61 -15.16 1.64
CA GLU A 37 12.69 -14.77 0.24
C GLU A 37 11.62 -13.72 -0.02
N GLY A 38 12.09 -12.54 -0.47
CA GLY A 38 11.28 -11.36 -0.68
C GLY A 38 10.08 -11.72 -1.55
N ALA A 39 8.91 -11.22 -1.12
CA ALA A 39 7.69 -11.27 -1.90
C ALA A 39 7.93 -10.56 -3.23
N GLY A 40 8.45 -11.32 -4.20
CA GLY A 40 8.19 -11.09 -5.60
C GLY A 40 6.68 -10.98 -5.72
N VAL A 41 6.26 -9.94 -6.43
CA VAL A 41 4.86 -9.61 -6.69
C VAL A 41 4.14 -10.80 -7.34
N SER A 42 3.64 -11.71 -6.52
CA SER A 42 2.77 -12.79 -6.92
C SER A 42 1.47 -12.64 -6.14
N GLY A 43 0.80 -11.51 -6.37
CA GLY A 43 -0.51 -11.30 -5.76
C GLY A 43 -1.16 -9.93 -5.89
N GLN A 44 -0.96 -9.12 -6.94
CA GLN A 44 -1.79 -7.90 -7.07
C GLN A 44 -1.87 -7.20 -8.44
N GLY A 45 -1.73 -7.92 -9.57
CA GLY A 45 -1.70 -7.30 -10.91
C GLY A 45 -2.76 -6.21 -11.19
N LYS A 46 -4.03 -6.43 -10.83
CA LYS A 46 -5.10 -5.43 -11.06
C LYS A 46 -4.97 -4.14 -10.24
N LYS A 47 -4.58 -4.21 -8.95
CA LYS A 47 -4.47 -3.00 -8.12
C LYS A 47 -3.23 -2.20 -8.50
N ASP A 48 -2.17 -2.89 -8.94
CA ASP A 48 -0.96 -2.27 -9.45
C ASP A 48 -1.22 -1.57 -10.80
N ASP A 49 -2.02 -2.20 -11.67
CA ASP A 49 -2.48 -1.63 -12.94
C ASP A 49 -3.38 -0.40 -12.75
N ASP A 50 -4.30 -0.44 -11.79
CA ASP A 50 -5.20 0.68 -11.50
C ASP A 50 -4.44 1.86 -10.90
N ALA A 51 -3.52 1.60 -9.97
CA ALA A 51 -2.60 2.62 -9.47
C ALA A 51 -1.72 3.21 -10.58
N TYR A 52 -1.27 2.40 -11.55
CA TYR A 52 -0.53 2.89 -12.71
C TYR A 52 -1.38 3.81 -13.60
N LYS A 53 -2.61 3.41 -13.95
CA LYS A 53 -3.53 4.22 -14.77
C LYS A 53 -3.84 5.56 -14.11
N TYR A 54 -4.07 5.55 -12.80
CA TYR A 54 -4.31 6.78 -12.05
C TYR A 54 -3.07 7.70 -12.06
N ARG A 55 -1.87 7.18 -11.79
CA ARG A 55 -0.62 7.97 -11.88
C ARG A 55 -0.38 8.50 -13.29
N GLN A 56 -0.70 7.71 -14.32
CA GLN A 56 -0.59 8.17 -15.71
C GLN A 56 -1.53 9.34 -15.98
N CYS A 57 -2.81 9.25 -15.59
CA CYS A 57 -3.75 10.35 -15.73
C CYS A 57 -3.27 11.63 -15.02
N LEU A 58 -2.65 11.49 -13.83
CA LEU A 58 -2.07 12.64 -13.12
C LEU A 58 -0.92 13.29 -13.91
N ARG A 59 -0.05 12.50 -14.53
CA ARG A 59 1.03 13.00 -15.41
C ARG A 59 0.49 13.71 -16.64
N ASP A 60 -0.54 13.14 -17.27
CA ASP A 60 -1.20 13.75 -18.43
C ASP A 60 -1.86 15.09 -18.08
N ASN A 61 -2.23 15.27 -16.81
CA ASN A 61 -2.75 16.53 -16.28
C ASN A 61 -1.66 17.44 -15.66
N GLY A 62 -0.39 17.18 -15.95
CA GLY A 62 0.74 18.06 -15.61
C GLY A 62 1.33 17.87 -14.21
N VAL A 63 0.94 16.82 -13.48
CA VAL A 63 1.54 16.48 -12.19
C VAL A 63 2.75 15.59 -12.41
N LYS A 64 3.91 15.99 -11.86
CA LYS A 64 5.09 15.12 -11.84
C LYS A 64 4.91 14.01 -10.80
N VAL A 65 4.46 12.85 -11.24
CA VAL A 65 4.32 11.65 -10.39
C VAL A 65 5.40 10.64 -10.75
N GLU A 66 6.37 10.41 -9.86
CA GLU A 66 7.39 9.38 -10.08
C GLU A 66 6.82 7.96 -9.86
N GLU A 67 7.41 6.96 -10.50
CA GLU A 67 7.01 5.58 -10.29
C GLU A 67 7.70 5.00 -9.06
N PRO A 68 6.96 4.32 -8.16
CA PRO A 68 7.59 3.67 -7.04
C PRO A 68 8.52 2.57 -7.57
N LYS A 69 9.78 2.60 -7.16
CA LYS A 69 10.73 1.51 -7.44
C LYS A 69 10.34 0.29 -6.59
N ALA A 70 10.75 -0.90 -7.02
CA ALA A 70 10.53 -2.12 -6.26
C ALA A 70 11.02 -1.96 -4.81
N GLY A 71 10.14 -2.22 -3.84
CA GLY A 71 10.43 -2.06 -2.40
C GLY A 71 10.27 -0.64 -1.84
N GLN A 72 9.79 0.34 -2.62
CA GLN A 72 9.47 1.69 -2.14
C GLN A 72 7.97 1.90 -1.96
N ALA A 73 7.60 2.71 -0.97
CA ALA A 73 6.20 3.06 -0.73
C ALA A 73 5.61 3.81 -1.93
N ALA A 74 4.39 3.45 -2.31
CA ALA A 74 3.63 4.14 -3.35
C ALA A 74 3.09 5.47 -2.81
N GLY A 75 3.90 6.52 -2.86
CA GLY A 75 3.51 7.89 -2.55
C GLY A 75 3.48 8.77 -3.80
N ILE A 76 2.54 9.70 -3.88
CA ILE A 76 2.56 10.78 -4.88
C ILE A 76 3.14 12.01 -4.21
N GLU A 77 4.31 12.46 -4.66
CA GLU A 77 4.94 13.69 -4.18
C GLU A 77 4.25 14.90 -4.85
N VAL A 78 3.51 15.70 -4.07
CA VAL A 78 2.78 16.87 -4.58
C VAL A 78 3.62 18.13 -4.39
N LYS A 79 4.23 18.61 -5.48
CA LYS A 79 5.00 19.87 -5.49
C LYS A 79 4.18 21.07 -5.96
N ASP A 80 3.16 20.82 -6.78
CA ASP A 80 2.22 21.83 -7.27
C ASP A 80 0.80 21.41 -6.87
N GLU A 81 0.31 21.98 -5.77
CA GLU A 81 -1.00 21.67 -5.20
C GLU A 81 -2.14 22.03 -6.16
N LYS A 82 -2.01 23.11 -6.94
CA LYS A 82 -3.04 23.57 -7.88
C LYS A 82 -3.14 22.63 -9.08
N ALA A 83 -2.01 22.26 -9.66
CA ALA A 83 -1.95 21.28 -10.74
C ALA A 83 -2.46 19.92 -10.26
N PHE A 84 -2.07 19.50 -9.05
CA PHE A 84 -2.52 18.24 -8.46
C PHE A 84 -4.02 18.20 -8.21
N LYS A 85 -4.61 19.26 -7.64
CA LYS A 85 -6.06 19.36 -7.41
C LYS A 85 -6.84 19.26 -8.72
N LYS A 86 -6.39 19.97 -9.76
CA LYS A 86 -7.01 19.91 -11.08
C LYS A 86 -6.93 18.51 -11.69
N ALA A 87 -5.75 17.89 -11.60
CA ALA A 87 -5.50 16.53 -12.09
C ALA A 87 -6.35 15.49 -11.36
N ARG A 88 -6.39 15.53 -10.01
CA ARG A 88 -7.28 14.71 -9.18
C ARG A 88 -8.72 14.79 -9.63
N GLN A 89 -9.25 16.01 -9.82
CA GLN A 89 -10.62 16.20 -10.26
C GLN A 89 -10.89 15.63 -11.64
N ALA A 90 -9.91 15.72 -12.56
CA ALA A 90 -10.01 15.13 -13.89
C ALA A 90 -9.92 13.59 -13.88
N CYS A 91 -9.19 13.03 -12.90
CA CYS A 91 -8.91 11.60 -12.79
C CYS A 91 -9.78 10.87 -11.74
N LYS A 92 -10.72 11.56 -11.08
CA LYS A 92 -11.48 11.06 -9.90
C LYS A 92 -12.28 9.78 -10.15
N ASP A 93 -12.69 9.55 -11.40
CA ASP A 93 -13.50 8.39 -11.78
C ASP A 93 -12.64 7.17 -12.16
N LEU A 94 -11.31 7.31 -12.16
CA LEU A 94 -10.40 6.21 -12.45
C LEU A 94 -10.21 5.30 -11.23
N PRO A 95 -10.09 3.98 -11.46
CA PRO A 95 -9.72 3.06 -10.39
C PRO A 95 -8.32 3.45 -9.88
N GLY A 96 -8.15 3.50 -8.56
CA GLY A 96 -6.92 3.95 -7.91
C GLY A 96 -6.91 5.42 -7.46
N ALA A 97 -7.90 6.24 -7.83
CA ALA A 97 -7.99 7.65 -7.41
C ALA A 97 -8.25 7.84 -5.90
N GLY A 98 -8.68 6.77 -5.22
CA GLY A 98 -9.25 6.86 -3.87
C GLY A 98 -10.65 7.48 -3.92
N LYS A 99 -11.46 7.24 -2.89
CA LYS A 99 -12.73 7.96 -2.75
C LYS A 99 -12.43 9.31 -2.12
N GLU A 100 -12.79 10.40 -2.79
CA GLU A 100 -12.85 11.69 -2.12
C GLU A 100 -14.00 11.65 -1.12
N MET A 101 -13.71 12.01 0.14
CA MET A 101 -14.75 12.17 1.15
C MET A 101 -15.70 13.27 0.69
N SER A 102 -17.00 13.05 0.85
CA SER A 102 -18.00 14.10 0.67
C SER A 102 -17.74 15.26 1.62
N GLN A 103 -18.32 16.43 1.31
CA GLN A 103 -18.18 17.60 2.18
C GLN A 103 -18.71 17.32 3.60
N GLU A 104 -19.81 16.58 3.71
CA GLU A 104 -20.40 16.18 4.99
C GLU A 104 -19.45 15.25 5.78
N GLU A 105 -18.81 14.29 5.11
CA GLU A 105 -17.80 13.42 5.73
C GLU A 105 -16.56 14.20 6.18
N GLN A 106 -16.14 15.20 5.40
CA GLN A 106 -15.02 16.09 5.76
C GLN A 106 -15.35 16.94 6.99
N GLU A 107 -16.56 17.49 7.06
CA GLU A 107 -17.04 18.28 8.21
C GLU A 107 -17.13 17.42 9.47
N LYS A 108 -17.65 16.19 9.35
CA LYS A 108 -17.68 15.22 10.47
C LYS A 108 -16.28 14.83 10.93
N ALA A 109 -15.36 14.57 9.99
CA ALA A 109 -13.98 14.26 10.32
C ALA A 109 -13.26 15.44 10.99
N LEU A 110 -13.54 16.68 10.55
CA LEU A 110 -13.02 17.89 11.18
C LEU A 110 -13.53 18.02 12.63
N ASP A 111 -14.84 17.86 12.86
CA ASP A 111 -15.42 17.93 14.20
C ASP A 111 -14.82 16.89 15.15
N GLN A 112 -14.67 15.65 14.69
CA GLN A 112 -14.01 14.59 15.47
C GLN A 112 -12.55 14.94 15.76
N ALA A 113 -11.81 15.47 14.78
CA ALA A 113 -10.42 15.82 14.96
C ALA A 113 -10.23 17.03 15.89
N VAL A 114 -11.14 18.02 15.88
CA VAL A 114 -11.16 19.14 16.83
C VAL A 114 -11.44 18.65 18.25
N LYS A 115 -12.41 17.75 18.43
CA LYS A 115 -12.70 17.12 19.74
C LYS A 115 -11.49 16.37 20.28
N PHE A 116 -10.84 15.59 19.43
CA PHE A 116 -9.61 14.89 19.78
C PHE A 116 -8.47 15.85 20.18
N ALA A 117 -8.22 16.90 19.37
CA ALA A 117 -7.21 17.91 19.68
C ALA A 117 -7.50 18.62 21.02
N LYS A 118 -8.76 18.92 21.31
CA LYS A 118 -9.18 19.47 22.60
C LYS A 118 -8.88 18.51 23.75
N CYS A 119 -9.23 17.24 23.63
CA CYS A 119 -8.91 16.24 24.65
C CYS A 119 -7.40 16.12 24.89
N MET A 120 -6.59 16.11 23.83
CA MET A 120 -5.13 16.08 23.94
C MET A 120 -4.59 17.28 24.73
N ARG A 121 -5.13 18.48 24.51
CA ARG A 121 -4.79 19.68 25.28
C ARG A 121 -5.16 19.54 26.76
N GLU A 122 -6.33 18.94 27.06
CA GLU A 122 -6.74 18.63 28.44
C GLU A 122 -5.80 17.61 29.12
N GLN A 123 -5.23 16.67 28.35
CA GLN A 123 -4.18 15.76 28.82
C GLN A 123 -2.78 16.42 28.91
N GLY A 124 -2.69 17.73 28.64
CA GLY A 124 -1.46 18.51 28.71
C GLY A 124 -0.52 18.29 27.51
N VAL A 125 -1.05 17.86 26.37
CA VAL A 125 -0.37 17.84 25.08
C VAL A 125 -0.91 18.99 24.25
N ASP A 126 -0.12 20.05 24.11
CA ASP A 126 -0.53 21.18 23.28
C ASP A 126 -0.54 20.79 21.80
N MET A 127 -1.72 20.80 21.20
CA MET A 127 -1.93 20.42 19.81
C MET A 127 -2.83 21.48 19.16
N PRO A 128 -2.41 22.09 18.02
CA PRO A 128 -3.24 23.02 17.29
C PRO A 128 -4.53 22.36 16.79
N ASP A 129 -5.59 23.15 16.62
CA ASP A 129 -6.81 22.65 16.01
C ASP A 129 -6.59 22.33 14.52
N PRO A 130 -7.11 21.18 14.04
CA PRO A 130 -7.04 20.82 12.64
C PRO A 130 -7.92 21.75 11.80
N GLN A 131 -7.57 21.90 10.52
CA GLN A 131 -8.30 22.77 9.60
C GLN A 131 -8.54 22.05 8.28
N LEU A 132 -9.69 22.32 7.63
CA LEU A 132 -9.91 21.91 6.26
C LEU A 132 -9.17 22.87 5.31
N ARG A 133 -8.22 22.34 4.55
CA ARG A 133 -7.52 23.07 3.48
C ARG A 133 -7.67 22.29 2.20
N ASP A 134 -8.20 22.95 1.17
CA ASP A 134 -8.39 22.36 -0.17
C ASP A 134 -9.13 21.02 -0.20
N GLY A 135 -10.11 20.84 0.69
CA GLY A 135 -10.90 19.60 0.79
C GLY A 135 -10.16 18.45 1.47
N SER A 136 -9.07 18.74 2.17
CA SER A 136 -8.31 17.78 2.97
C SER A 136 -8.17 18.25 4.41
N LEU A 137 -8.23 17.32 5.35
CA LEU A 137 -8.00 17.59 6.77
C LEU A 137 -6.49 17.78 6.99
N SER A 138 -6.10 18.98 7.40
CA SER A 138 -4.73 19.30 7.77
C SER A 138 -4.61 19.21 9.30
N VAL A 139 -3.88 18.21 9.76
CA VAL A 139 -3.53 18.03 11.18
C VAL A 139 -2.10 18.49 11.37
N ALA A 140 -1.90 19.55 12.15
CA ALA A 140 -0.56 19.99 12.51
C ALA A 140 0.08 18.99 13.48
N ALA A 141 1.37 18.73 13.33
CA ALA A 141 2.12 18.06 14.38
C ALA A 141 2.03 18.91 15.66
N GLY A 142 1.77 18.25 16.78
CA GLY A 142 1.62 18.87 18.09
C GLY A 142 2.34 18.04 19.14
N GLY A 143 2.41 18.57 20.34
CA GLY A 143 3.44 18.23 21.31
C GLY A 143 4.62 19.18 21.15
N GLY A 144 4.77 20.10 22.11
CA GLY A 144 5.96 20.92 22.22
C GLY A 144 7.21 20.08 22.53
N PRO A 145 8.41 20.69 22.52
CA PRO A 145 9.67 20.00 22.79
C PRO A 145 9.70 19.27 24.14
N ASP A 146 8.82 19.63 25.08
CA ASP A 146 8.73 19.08 26.43
C ASP A 146 7.73 17.92 26.58
N VAL A 147 7.03 17.51 25.50
CA VAL A 147 6.06 16.41 25.56
C VAL A 147 6.78 15.07 25.33
N SER A 148 6.85 14.23 26.36
CA SER A 148 7.40 12.88 26.23
C SER A 148 6.49 11.98 25.38
N LYS A 149 7.08 11.01 24.69
CA LYS A 149 6.36 9.98 23.92
C LYS A 149 5.34 9.24 24.78
N GLU A 150 5.69 8.93 26.02
CA GLU A 150 4.80 8.29 26.99
C GLU A 150 3.59 9.16 27.33
N LYS A 151 3.79 10.48 27.54
CA LYS A 151 2.69 11.42 27.78
C LYS A 151 1.75 11.49 26.58
N MET A 152 2.32 11.52 25.37
CA MET A 152 1.55 11.54 24.14
C MET A 152 0.76 10.25 23.91
N GLU A 153 1.36 9.08 24.14
CA GLU A 153 0.69 7.77 24.02
C GLU A 153 -0.44 7.62 25.04
N LYS A 154 -0.19 8.02 26.30
CA LYS A 154 -1.21 8.01 27.35
C LYS A 154 -2.39 8.94 27.02
N ALA A 155 -2.09 10.15 26.53
CA ALA A 155 -3.10 11.10 26.09
C ALA A 155 -3.90 10.56 24.90
N GLN A 156 -3.23 10.03 23.88
CA GLN A 156 -3.87 9.42 22.71
C GLN A 156 -4.83 8.30 23.13
N LYS A 157 -4.39 7.40 24.01
CA LYS A 157 -5.24 6.32 24.52
C LYS A 157 -6.47 6.88 25.24
N ALA A 158 -6.27 7.82 26.17
CA ALA A 158 -7.36 8.43 26.94
C ALA A 158 -8.39 9.13 26.04
N CYS A 159 -7.94 9.76 24.95
CA CYS A 159 -8.78 10.52 24.03
C CYS A 159 -9.39 9.67 22.91
N SER A 160 -8.81 8.52 22.58
CA SER A 160 -9.38 7.59 21.58
C SER A 160 -10.58 6.83 22.15
N ASP A 161 -10.49 6.45 23.43
CA ASP A 161 -11.55 5.74 24.15
C ASP A 161 -12.83 6.61 24.35
N GLN A 162 -12.76 7.94 24.19
CA GLN A 162 -13.89 8.88 24.38
C GLN A 162 -14.63 9.27 23.08
N HIS A 163 -14.09 8.92 21.90
CA HIS A 163 -14.62 9.37 20.60
C HIS A 163 -14.83 8.21 19.60
N GLY A 164 -14.80 6.97 20.09
CA GLY A 164 -14.95 5.73 19.33
C GLY A 164 -16.37 5.16 19.26
N GLU A 165 -17.40 6.02 19.22
CA GLU A 165 -18.81 5.64 18.94
C GLU A 165 -19.44 6.56 17.89
#